data_AF-A0A5J9UZD9-F1
#
_entry.id   AF-A0A5J9UZD9-F1
#
_cell.length_a   1.000
_cell.length_b   1.000
_cell.length_c   1.000
_cell.angle_alpha   90.00
_cell.angle_beta   90.00
_cell.angle_gamma   90.00
#
_symmetry.space_group_name_H-M   'P 1'
#
loop_
_entity.id
_entity.type
_entity.pdbx_description
1 polymer ?
#
loop_
_entity_poly.entity_id
_entity_poly.type
_entity_poly.pdbx_seq_one_letter_code
_entity_poly.pdbx_strand_id
1 'polypeptide(L)'
;MNLPTPAMGHVLELMIVPTIATNLGHHGIILVLLETPSGFAIFSLNGVKLYLPDAMGNIWSNFLHEYDANKFVRMKEFRTFEDKSNAILGTGINRQLTEMIMKWRRRGQKLAVGKPEYKRIIQTTLGIPCLYDDAVMELMWGLKNLMHILVPQEKSELTKEDHLPMSQGLIMFLGRYGHDVKPEMVNEQIISAASILYDCEALEKNHRQFLRKAGWKIESISGLDLVVAHKGRKIRIRQLRSLIKEARVAMESEHAS
;
A
#
# COMPACT_ATOMS: atom_id res chain seq x y z
N MET A 1 -16.93 24.06 23.95
CA MET A 1 -16.33 23.62 22.66
C MET A 1 -15.25 22.61 22.97
N ASN A 2 -15.53 21.31 22.82
CA ASN A 2 -14.51 20.27 22.87
C ASN A 2 -14.32 19.75 21.45
N LEU A 3 -13.14 20.00 20.88
CA LEU A 3 -12.71 19.35 19.63
C LEU A 3 -12.70 17.83 19.85
N PRO A 4 -13.11 17.02 18.86
CA PRO A 4 -13.10 15.57 19.02
C PRO A 4 -11.66 15.10 19.22
N THR A 5 -11.45 14.31 20.26
CA THR A 5 -10.20 13.57 20.48
C THR A 5 -9.92 12.75 19.21
N PRO A 6 -8.73 12.86 18.61
CA PRO A 6 -8.37 12.03 17.47
C PRO A 6 -8.55 10.55 17.84
N ALA A 7 -9.12 9.77 16.91
CA ALA A 7 -9.28 8.33 17.12
C ALA A 7 -7.92 7.74 17.54
N MET A 8 -7.89 6.89 18.57
CA MET A 8 -6.65 6.34 19.15
C MET A 8 -5.64 5.85 18.09
N GLY A 9 -6.12 5.25 16.99
CA GLY A 9 -5.29 4.80 15.88
C GLY A 9 -4.53 5.93 15.17
N HIS A 10 -5.15 7.10 14.99
CA HIS A 10 -4.53 8.27 14.36
C HIS A 10 -3.45 8.91 15.26
N VAL A 11 -3.59 8.80 16.58
CA VAL A 11 -2.58 9.25 17.56
C VAL A 11 -1.37 8.32 17.55
N LEU A 12 -1.60 7.00 17.46
CA LEU A 12 -0.54 6.00 17.38
C LEU A 12 0.27 6.17 16.09
N GLU A 13 -0.41 6.38 14.95
CA GLU A 13 0.21 6.59 13.64
C GLU A 13 1.14 7.83 13.62
N LEU A 14 0.71 8.93 14.24
CA LEU A 14 1.51 10.16 14.36
C LEU A 14 2.78 9.97 15.22
N MET A 15 2.78 9.04 16.18
CA MET A 15 3.95 8.78 17.04
C MET A 15 4.97 7.84 16.39
N ILE A 16 4.52 6.88 15.59
CA ILE A 16 5.42 5.85 15.01
C ILE A 16 6.08 6.30 13.70
N VAL A 17 5.41 7.13 12.90
CA VAL A 17 5.91 7.57 11.58
C VAL A 17 7.29 8.25 11.67
N PRO A 18 7.55 9.20 12.60
CA PRO A 18 8.87 9.81 12.72
C PRO A 18 9.97 8.80 13.07
N THR A 19 9.66 7.83 13.92
CA THR A 19 10.58 6.76 14.34
C THR A 19 10.94 5.86 13.16
N ILE A 20 9.94 5.40 12.39
CA ILE A 20 10.16 4.60 11.19
C ILE A 20 11.00 5.38 10.16
N ALA A 21 10.62 6.64 9.88
CA ALA A 21 11.33 7.47 8.91
C ALA A 21 12.80 7.69 9.30
N THR A 22 13.06 7.91 10.59
CA THR A 22 14.43 8.03 11.13
C THR A 22 15.21 6.74 10.93
N ASN A 23 14.61 5.59 11.26
CA ASN A 23 15.24 4.28 11.11
C ASN A 23 15.56 3.92 9.66
N LEU A 24 14.76 4.39 8.70
CA LEU A 24 14.98 4.16 7.27
C LEU A 24 15.99 5.13 6.65
N GLY A 25 16.26 6.25 7.31
CA GLY A 25 17.08 7.33 6.79
C GLY A 25 16.43 8.07 5.63
N HIS A 26 17.05 9.16 5.19
CA HIS A 26 16.62 9.95 4.01
C HIS A 26 15.11 10.25 3.99
N HIS A 27 14.60 10.81 5.09
CA HIS A 27 13.18 11.15 5.28
C HIS A 27 12.20 9.96 5.09
N GLY A 28 12.66 8.73 5.32
CA GLY A 28 11.87 7.52 5.13
C GLY A 28 11.78 7.02 3.69
N ILE A 29 12.38 7.72 2.73
CA ILE A 29 12.39 7.29 1.32
C ILE A 29 13.48 6.23 1.14
N ILE A 30 13.11 5.07 0.60
CA ILE A 30 14.05 3.98 0.31
C ILE A 30 14.18 3.77 -1.20
N LEU A 31 15.26 3.10 -1.61
CA LEU A 31 15.36 2.51 -2.94
C LEU A 31 14.93 1.05 -2.92
N VAL A 32 14.53 0.53 -4.06
CA VAL A 32 14.23 -0.89 -4.28
C VAL A 32 15.02 -1.36 -5.48
N LEU A 33 15.72 -2.48 -5.32
CA LEU A 33 16.32 -3.21 -6.43
C LEU A 33 15.41 -4.37 -6.80
N LEU A 34 14.78 -4.26 -7.97
CA LEU A 34 13.97 -5.32 -8.56
C LEU A 34 14.80 -6.04 -9.62
N GLU A 35 14.90 -7.36 -9.50
CA GLU A 35 15.39 -8.22 -10.58
C GLU A 35 14.23 -8.53 -11.52
N THR A 36 14.45 -8.32 -12.82
CA THR A 36 13.49 -8.58 -13.90
C THR A 36 14.00 -9.75 -14.76
N PRO A 37 13.20 -10.27 -15.71
CA PRO A 37 13.66 -11.32 -16.61
C PRO A 37 14.94 -10.94 -17.35
N SER A 38 15.01 -9.74 -17.93
CA SER A 38 16.13 -9.30 -18.78
C SER A 38 17.19 -8.47 -18.04
N GLY A 39 17.01 -8.16 -16.75
CA GLY A 39 17.97 -7.33 -16.02
C GLY A 39 17.50 -6.85 -14.66
N PHE A 40 17.69 -5.56 -14.39
CA PHE A 40 17.38 -4.95 -13.10
C PHE A 40 16.72 -3.58 -13.24
N ALA A 41 15.83 -3.27 -12.31
CA ALA A 41 15.18 -1.98 -12.17
C ALA A 41 15.40 -1.38 -10.77
N ILE A 42 15.56 -0.06 -10.72
CA ILE A 42 15.62 0.73 -9.49
C ILE A 42 14.32 1.51 -9.34
N PHE A 43 13.68 1.36 -8.20
CA PHE A 43 12.53 2.18 -7.80
C PHE A 43 12.84 3.01 -6.57
N SER A 44 12.09 4.09 -6.36
CA SER A 44 12.03 4.80 -5.08
C SER A 44 10.61 4.78 -4.52
N LEU A 45 10.46 4.63 -3.21
CA LEU A 45 9.17 4.81 -2.53
C LEU A 45 9.33 5.42 -1.15
N ASN A 46 8.22 5.89 -0.58
CA ASN A 46 8.14 6.17 0.85
C ASN A 46 8.08 4.85 1.62
N GLY A 47 9.23 4.41 2.15
CA GLY A 47 9.37 3.15 2.87
C GLY A 47 8.63 3.12 4.21
N VAL A 48 8.21 4.28 4.75
CA VAL A 48 7.37 4.32 5.96
C VAL A 48 6.10 3.50 5.77
N LYS A 49 5.53 3.52 4.56
CA LYS A 49 4.30 2.78 4.22
C LYS A 49 4.44 1.27 4.37
N LEU A 50 5.66 0.73 4.32
CA LEU A 50 5.91 -0.71 4.50
C LEU A 50 5.84 -1.15 5.96
N TYR A 51 5.93 -0.20 6.91
CA TYR A 51 6.06 -0.49 8.34
C TYR A 51 5.00 0.22 9.18
N LEU A 52 3.95 0.74 8.54
CA LEU A 52 2.75 1.19 9.24
C LEU A 52 1.98 0.01 9.86
N PRO A 53 1.12 0.26 10.87
CA PRO A 53 0.19 -0.74 11.35
C PRO A 53 -0.65 -1.27 10.18
N ASP A 54 -0.85 -2.58 10.14
CA ASP A 54 -1.58 -3.27 9.06
C ASP A 54 -0.92 -3.22 7.67
N ALA A 55 0.34 -2.78 7.55
CA ALA A 55 1.02 -2.68 6.25
C ALA A 55 0.95 -3.98 5.44
N MET A 56 1.17 -5.14 6.08
CA MET A 56 1.07 -6.45 5.42
C MET A 56 -0.28 -6.71 4.75
N GLY A 57 -1.39 -6.26 5.36
CA GLY A 57 -2.73 -6.40 4.78
C GLY A 57 -3.04 -5.40 3.65
N ASN A 58 -2.21 -4.36 3.48
CA ASN A 58 -2.51 -3.20 2.64
C ASN A 58 -1.49 -2.96 1.51
N ILE A 59 -0.28 -3.52 1.55
CA ILE A 59 0.74 -3.26 0.52
C ILE A 59 0.25 -3.73 -0.86
N TRP A 60 -0.22 -4.98 -0.96
CA TRP A 60 -0.69 -5.59 -2.21
C TRP A 60 -1.75 -4.75 -2.93
N SER A 61 -2.64 -4.10 -2.19
CA SER A 61 -3.73 -3.33 -2.78
C SER A 61 -3.23 -2.11 -3.56
N ASN A 62 -2.02 -1.62 -3.28
CA ASN A 62 -1.39 -0.55 -4.08
C ASN A 62 -0.97 -1.02 -5.47
N PHE A 63 -1.00 -2.33 -5.73
CA PHE A 63 -0.60 -2.95 -7.00
C PHE A 63 -1.77 -3.63 -7.71
N LEU A 64 -3.00 -3.20 -7.41
CA LEU A 64 -4.21 -3.61 -8.13
C LEU A 64 -4.41 -2.78 -9.40
N HIS A 65 -4.10 -1.49 -9.33
CA HIS A 65 -4.33 -0.53 -10.40
C HIS A 65 -3.06 0.27 -10.70
N GLU A 66 -2.82 0.58 -11.97
CA GLU A 66 -1.67 1.38 -12.42
C GLU A 66 -1.54 2.71 -11.66
N TYR A 67 -2.65 3.42 -11.48
CA TYR A 67 -2.67 4.73 -10.84
C TYR A 67 -2.18 4.69 -9.39
N ASP A 68 -2.61 3.68 -8.63
CA ASP A 68 -2.20 3.53 -7.23
C ASP A 68 -0.74 3.07 -7.14
N ALA A 69 -0.31 2.20 -8.05
CA ALA A 69 1.07 1.75 -8.11
C ALA A 69 2.03 2.91 -8.41
N ASN A 70 1.69 3.76 -9.39
CA ASN A 70 2.47 4.96 -9.73
C ASN A 70 2.52 6.02 -8.62
N LYS A 71 1.53 6.04 -7.72
CA LYS A 71 1.58 6.86 -6.49
C LYS A 71 2.41 6.22 -5.38
N PHE A 72 2.50 4.89 -5.38
CA PHE A 72 3.16 4.14 -4.33
C PHE A 72 4.67 4.02 -4.59
N VAL A 73 5.07 3.72 -5.83
CA VAL A 73 6.46 3.57 -6.27
C VAL A 73 6.75 4.48 -7.47
N ARG A 74 8.02 4.84 -7.64
CA ARG A 74 8.49 5.57 -8.82
C ARG A 74 9.71 4.90 -9.43
N MET A 75 9.59 4.42 -10.67
CA MET A 75 10.72 3.87 -11.42
C MET A 75 11.77 4.96 -11.67
N LYS A 76 13.04 4.62 -11.49
CA LYS A 76 14.19 5.51 -11.66
C LYS A 76 15.04 5.11 -12.84
N GLU A 77 15.36 3.83 -12.94
CA GLU A 77 16.18 3.30 -14.01
C GLU A 77 15.90 1.82 -14.21
N PHE A 78 16.00 1.38 -15.45
CA PHE A 78 16.02 -0.02 -15.85
C PHE A 78 17.19 -0.23 -16.79
N ARG A 79 17.90 -1.35 -16.64
CA ARG A 79 18.91 -1.78 -17.62
C ARG A 79 18.81 -3.28 -17.83
N THR A 80 18.99 -3.69 -19.08
CA THR A 80 19.17 -5.09 -19.45
C THR A 80 20.60 -5.54 -19.17
N PHE A 81 20.76 -6.84 -18.93
CA PHE A 81 22.05 -7.49 -18.66
C PHE A 81 22.15 -8.71 -19.58
N GLU A 82 23.23 -8.80 -20.35
CA GLU A 82 23.50 -9.98 -21.19
C GLU A 82 23.59 -11.25 -20.34
N ASP A 83 24.27 -11.15 -19.19
CA ASP A 83 24.33 -12.18 -18.17
C ASP A 83 23.88 -11.62 -16.82
N LYS A 84 22.59 -11.80 -16.54
CA LYS A 84 21.96 -11.38 -15.27
C LYS A 84 22.54 -12.14 -14.07
N SER A 85 22.88 -13.41 -14.24
CA SER A 85 23.41 -14.27 -13.17
C SER A 85 24.77 -13.76 -12.66
N ASN A 86 25.56 -13.15 -13.54
CA ASN A 86 26.84 -12.52 -13.18
C ASN A 86 26.73 -11.11 -12.60
N ALA A 87 25.54 -10.52 -12.53
CA ALA A 87 25.39 -9.15 -12.04
C ALA A 87 25.63 -9.03 -10.52
N ILE A 88 25.28 -10.07 -9.76
CA ILE A 88 25.41 -10.12 -8.31
C ILE A 88 25.65 -11.56 -7.85
N LEU A 89 26.88 -11.83 -7.41
CA LEU A 89 27.35 -13.16 -7.00
C LEU A 89 28.09 -13.08 -5.67
N GLY A 90 28.43 -14.25 -5.10
CA GLY A 90 29.25 -14.31 -3.88
C GLY A 90 30.59 -13.57 -3.98
N THR A 91 31.11 -13.37 -5.20
CA THR A 91 32.35 -12.64 -5.49
C THR A 91 32.19 -11.11 -5.52
N GLY A 92 30.96 -10.60 -5.51
CA GLY A 92 30.67 -9.16 -5.50
C GLY A 92 29.58 -8.75 -6.47
N ILE A 93 29.58 -7.47 -6.82
CA ILE A 93 28.58 -6.84 -7.70
C ILE A 93 29.30 -6.32 -8.93
N ASN A 94 28.75 -6.59 -10.11
CA ASN A 94 29.37 -6.10 -11.33
C ASN A 94 29.31 -4.56 -11.41
N ARG A 95 30.14 -4.00 -12.31
CA ARG A 95 30.27 -2.55 -12.46
C ARG A 95 28.95 -1.89 -12.87
N GLN A 96 28.21 -2.49 -13.80
CA GLN A 96 26.97 -1.94 -14.32
C GLN A 96 25.89 -1.80 -13.23
N LEU A 97 25.68 -2.83 -12.41
CA LEU A 97 24.71 -2.80 -11.33
C LEU A 97 25.16 -1.86 -10.20
N THR A 98 26.46 -1.82 -9.90
CA THR A 98 27.03 -0.86 -8.94
C THR A 98 26.78 0.59 -9.38
N GLU A 99 27.01 0.92 -10.65
CA GLU A 99 26.74 2.23 -11.22
C GLU A 99 25.25 2.61 -11.10
N MET A 100 24.33 1.67 -11.40
CA MET A 100 22.88 1.90 -11.25
C MET A 100 22.50 2.23 -9.80
N ILE A 101 22.94 1.43 -8.83
CA ILE A 101 22.61 1.62 -7.41
C ILE A 101 23.18 2.95 -6.92
N MET A 102 24.46 3.23 -7.20
CA MET A 102 25.14 4.41 -6.69
C MET A 102 24.65 5.72 -7.33
N LYS A 103 24.19 5.69 -8.58
CA LYS A 103 23.62 6.85 -9.27
C LYS A 103 22.39 7.43 -8.56
N TRP A 104 21.52 6.57 -8.03
CA TRP A 104 20.26 6.99 -7.40
C TRP A 104 20.32 7.08 -5.88
N ARG A 105 21.27 6.38 -5.26
CA ARG A 105 21.41 6.34 -3.81
C ARG A 105 21.68 7.72 -3.22
N ARG A 106 21.00 8.01 -2.11
CA ARG A 106 21.29 9.15 -1.23
C ARG A 106 21.94 8.68 0.07
N ARG A 107 22.65 9.59 0.75
CA ARG A 107 23.34 9.27 2.02
C ARG A 107 22.33 8.81 3.09
N GLY A 108 22.69 7.77 3.83
CA GLY A 108 21.87 7.18 4.90
C GLY A 108 20.64 6.41 4.42
N GLN A 109 20.36 6.37 3.12
CA GLN A 109 19.21 5.70 2.54
C GLN A 109 19.40 4.17 2.53
N LYS A 110 18.34 3.44 2.92
CA LYS A 110 18.28 1.98 2.80
C LYS A 110 17.87 1.51 1.40
N LEU A 111 18.28 0.28 1.06
CA LEU A 111 17.94 -0.40 -0.18
C LEU A 111 17.15 -1.69 0.11
N ALA A 112 15.91 -1.80 -0.36
CA ALA A 112 15.15 -3.04 -0.34
C ALA A 112 15.57 -3.96 -1.48
N VAL A 113 15.70 -5.25 -1.21
CA VAL A 113 16.13 -6.28 -2.16
C VAL A 113 15.25 -7.52 -2.05
N GLY A 114 15.04 -8.24 -3.17
CA GLY A 114 14.13 -9.38 -3.22
C GLY A 114 14.74 -10.74 -2.85
N LYS A 115 16.04 -10.78 -2.54
CA LYS A 115 16.79 -12.00 -2.20
C LYS A 115 17.70 -11.76 -0.99
N PRO A 116 17.81 -12.71 -0.03
CA PRO A 116 18.65 -12.53 1.14
C PRO A 116 20.15 -12.53 0.77
N GLU A 117 20.54 -13.21 -0.30
CA GLU A 117 21.91 -13.19 -0.82
C GLU A 117 22.29 -11.78 -1.27
N TYR A 118 21.37 -11.06 -1.94
CA TYR A 118 21.61 -9.70 -2.41
C TYR A 118 21.82 -8.75 -1.25
N LYS A 119 21.02 -8.90 -0.19
CA LYS A 119 21.16 -8.13 1.06
C LYS A 119 22.57 -8.28 1.61
N ARG A 120 23.04 -9.53 1.77
CA ARG A 120 24.37 -9.84 2.27
C ARG A 120 25.47 -9.26 1.37
N ILE A 121 25.42 -9.54 0.06
CA ILE A 121 26.47 -9.12 -0.89
C ILE A 121 26.56 -7.60 -0.98
N ILE A 122 25.43 -6.90 -1.07
CA ILE A 122 25.39 -5.43 -1.17
C ILE A 122 25.87 -4.76 0.12
N GLN A 123 25.48 -5.29 1.29
CA GLN A 123 25.95 -4.77 2.56
C GLN A 123 27.47 -4.91 2.71
N THR A 124 28.03 -6.08 2.37
CA THR A 124 29.46 -6.33 2.48
C THR A 124 30.28 -5.55 1.44
N THR A 125 29.81 -5.52 0.18
CA THR A 125 30.58 -4.97 -0.94
C THR A 125 30.47 -3.44 -1.04
N LEU A 126 29.28 -2.88 -0.79
CA LEU A 126 29.01 -1.46 -1.00
C LEU A 126 28.77 -0.68 0.31
N GLY A 127 28.69 -1.36 1.45
CA GLY A 127 28.40 -0.72 2.74
C GLY A 127 27.02 -0.07 2.79
N ILE A 128 26.06 -0.53 1.97
CA ILE A 128 24.71 0.03 1.90
C ILE A 128 23.80 -0.81 2.81
N PRO A 129 23.15 -0.22 3.82
CA PRO A 129 22.18 -0.96 4.64
C PRO A 129 20.99 -1.42 3.80
N CYS A 130 20.67 -2.71 3.88
CA CYS A 130 19.63 -3.34 3.05
C CYS A 130 18.45 -3.88 3.88
N LEU A 131 17.27 -3.85 3.27
CA LEU A 131 16.03 -4.40 3.80
C LEU A 131 15.65 -5.68 3.04
N TYR A 132 15.27 -6.70 3.79
CA TYR A 132 14.76 -7.98 3.31
C TYR A 132 13.93 -8.56 4.46
N ASP A 133 12.61 -8.48 4.32
CA ASP A 133 11.59 -8.90 5.28
C ASP A 133 10.26 -9.13 4.54
N ASP A 134 9.23 -9.59 5.24
CA ASP A 134 7.94 -9.94 4.63
C ASP A 134 7.27 -8.76 3.92
N ALA A 135 7.39 -7.54 4.46
CA ALA A 135 6.83 -6.34 3.83
C ALA A 135 7.56 -5.98 2.53
N VAL A 136 8.89 -6.17 2.49
CA VAL A 136 9.67 -6.05 1.25
C VAL A 136 9.26 -7.14 0.26
N MET A 137 9.05 -8.38 0.69
CA MET A 137 8.62 -9.45 -0.22
C MET A 137 7.24 -9.19 -0.81
N GLU A 138 6.31 -8.64 -0.03
CA GLU A 138 5.00 -8.21 -0.49
C GLU A 138 5.09 -7.08 -1.53
N LEU A 139 6.00 -6.12 -1.31
CA LEU A 139 6.34 -5.10 -2.30
C LEU A 139 6.92 -5.69 -3.58
N MET A 140 7.83 -6.66 -3.48
CA MET A 140 8.42 -7.33 -4.65
C MET A 140 7.36 -8.08 -5.45
N TRP A 141 6.42 -8.74 -4.78
CA TRP A 141 5.28 -9.38 -5.44
C TRP A 141 4.47 -8.37 -6.24
N GLY A 142 4.10 -7.23 -5.62
CA GLY A 142 3.33 -6.19 -6.27
C GLY A 142 4.05 -5.54 -7.47
N LEU A 143 5.35 -5.30 -7.34
CA LEU A 143 6.19 -4.82 -8.44
C LEU A 143 6.22 -5.78 -9.62
N LYS A 144 6.30 -7.10 -9.36
CA LYS A 144 6.25 -8.12 -10.42
C LYS A 144 4.86 -8.23 -11.04
N ASN A 145 3.80 -8.16 -10.23
CA ASN A 145 2.41 -8.21 -10.70
C ASN A 145 2.10 -7.13 -11.74
N LEU A 146 2.57 -5.90 -11.50
CA LEU A 146 2.40 -4.77 -12.42
C LEU A 146 3.67 -4.42 -13.21
N MET A 147 4.62 -5.35 -13.36
CA MET A 147 5.90 -5.05 -14.00
C MET A 147 5.74 -4.56 -15.44
N HIS A 148 4.80 -5.14 -16.19
CA HIS A 148 4.51 -4.75 -17.58
C HIS A 148 4.06 -3.28 -17.71
N ILE A 149 3.52 -2.69 -16.64
CA ILE A 149 3.14 -1.27 -16.56
C ILE A 149 4.27 -0.44 -15.97
N LEU A 150 4.90 -0.91 -14.88
CA LEU A 150 5.88 -0.16 -14.10
C LEU A 150 7.27 -0.11 -14.75
N VAL A 151 7.58 -1.08 -15.63
CA VAL A 151 8.82 -1.20 -16.39
C VAL A 151 8.48 -1.47 -17.86
N PRO A 152 7.89 -0.50 -18.59
CA PRO A 152 7.46 -0.71 -19.97
C PRO A 152 8.62 -1.00 -20.95
N GLN A 153 9.87 -0.76 -20.53
CA GLN A 153 11.07 -1.10 -21.28
C GLN A 153 11.44 -2.60 -21.18
N GLU A 154 10.92 -3.33 -20.19
CA GLU A 154 11.09 -4.77 -20.08
C GLU A 154 10.16 -5.45 -21.09
N LYS A 155 10.74 -6.19 -22.02
CA LYS A 155 10.01 -6.84 -23.12
C LYS A 155 9.86 -8.35 -22.92
N SER A 156 10.62 -8.92 -21.98
CA SER A 156 10.53 -10.34 -21.66
C SER A 156 9.45 -10.56 -20.61
N GLU A 157 8.65 -11.60 -20.82
CA GLU A 157 7.67 -12.04 -19.84
C GLU A 157 8.34 -12.66 -18.61
N LEU A 158 7.64 -12.63 -17.47
CA LEU A 158 8.09 -13.34 -16.27
C LEU A 158 8.12 -14.84 -16.55
N THR A 159 9.24 -15.47 -16.24
CA THR A 159 9.30 -16.94 -16.24
C THR A 159 8.60 -17.49 -15.00
N LYS A 160 8.29 -18.80 -15.01
CA LYS A 160 7.77 -19.51 -13.81
C LYS A 160 8.66 -19.31 -12.58
N GLU A 161 9.98 -19.20 -12.77
CA GLU A 161 10.95 -18.96 -11.70
C GLU A 161 10.97 -17.51 -11.22
N ASP A 162 10.61 -16.56 -12.10
CA ASP A 162 10.49 -15.15 -11.73
C ASP A 162 9.18 -14.86 -10.98
N HIS A 163 8.16 -15.71 -11.09
CA HIS A 163 6.93 -15.54 -10.33
C HIS A 163 7.20 -15.77 -8.83
N LEU A 164 6.94 -14.73 -8.03
CA LEU A 164 6.97 -14.85 -6.58
C LEU A 164 5.77 -15.66 -6.09
N PRO A 165 5.89 -16.37 -4.95
CA PRO A 165 4.74 -17.00 -4.30
C PRO A 165 3.64 -15.96 -4.03
N MET A 166 2.41 -16.45 -3.84
CA MET A 166 1.23 -15.61 -3.67
C MET A 166 1.41 -14.53 -2.58
N SER A 167 0.89 -13.32 -2.84
CA SER A 167 0.86 -12.20 -1.89
C SER A 167 0.17 -12.61 -0.58
N GLN A 168 0.84 -12.33 0.54
CA GLN A 168 0.31 -12.64 1.87
C GLN A 168 -0.87 -11.73 2.20
N GLY A 169 -0.81 -10.46 1.82
CA GLY A 169 -1.91 -9.51 2.03
C GLY A 169 -3.17 -9.92 1.26
N LEU A 170 -3.02 -10.44 0.04
CA LEU A 170 -4.12 -10.99 -0.73
C LEU A 170 -4.69 -12.27 -0.08
N ILE A 171 -3.84 -13.19 0.40
CA ILE A 171 -4.29 -14.37 1.15
C ILE A 171 -5.12 -13.95 2.37
N MET A 172 -4.60 -13.00 3.15
CA MET A 172 -5.29 -12.46 4.31
C MET A 172 -6.62 -11.83 3.91
N PHE A 173 -6.63 -11.03 2.84
CA PHE A 173 -7.83 -10.38 2.32
C PHE A 173 -8.92 -11.39 1.97
N LEU A 174 -8.56 -12.42 1.20
CA LEU A 174 -9.48 -13.47 0.75
C LEU A 174 -9.94 -14.38 1.90
N GLY A 175 -9.05 -14.69 2.85
CA GLY A 175 -9.37 -15.52 4.01
C GLY A 175 -10.49 -14.94 4.89
N ARG A 176 -10.70 -13.62 4.87
CA ARG A 176 -11.82 -12.95 5.57
C ARG A 176 -13.19 -13.37 5.06
N TYR A 177 -13.27 -13.93 3.85
CA TYR A 177 -14.51 -14.43 3.25
C TYR A 177 -14.74 -15.93 3.47
N GLY A 178 -13.94 -16.56 4.34
CA GLY A 178 -14.19 -17.93 4.80
C GLY A 178 -13.71 -19.03 3.84
N HIS A 179 -12.79 -18.71 2.93
CA HIS A 179 -12.17 -19.68 2.03
C HIS A 179 -10.74 -19.99 2.47
N ASP A 180 -10.41 -21.28 2.58
CA ASP A 180 -9.03 -21.77 2.71
C ASP A 180 -8.34 -21.62 1.35
N VAL A 181 -7.93 -20.39 1.03
CA VAL A 181 -7.30 -20.07 -0.26
C VAL A 181 -5.85 -20.52 -0.21
N LYS A 182 -5.55 -21.57 -0.96
CA LYS A 182 -4.17 -22.03 -1.15
C LYS A 182 -3.48 -21.19 -2.23
N PRO A 183 -2.17 -20.94 -2.11
CA PRO A 183 -1.40 -20.18 -3.11
C PRO A 183 -1.59 -20.64 -4.55
N GLU A 184 -1.73 -21.95 -4.76
CA GLU A 184 -1.85 -22.56 -6.10
C GLU A 184 -3.20 -22.26 -6.77
N MET A 185 -4.20 -21.88 -5.99
CA MET A 185 -5.53 -21.57 -6.52
C MET A 185 -5.56 -20.19 -7.17
N VAL A 186 -4.66 -19.27 -6.80
CA VAL A 186 -4.75 -17.87 -7.20
C VAL A 186 -4.10 -17.63 -8.54
N ASN A 187 -4.96 -17.25 -9.47
CA ASN A 187 -4.62 -16.84 -10.83
C ASN A 187 -5.06 -15.39 -11.07
N GLU A 188 -4.81 -14.90 -12.27
CA GLU A 188 -5.18 -13.54 -12.69
C GLU A 188 -6.67 -13.23 -12.49
N GLN A 189 -7.57 -14.19 -12.71
CA GLN A 189 -9.01 -13.99 -12.52
C GLN A 189 -9.37 -13.79 -11.04
N ILE A 190 -8.72 -14.52 -10.13
CA ILE A 190 -8.93 -14.33 -8.69
C ILE A 190 -8.34 -13.01 -8.22
N ILE A 191 -7.18 -12.60 -8.73
CA ILE A 191 -6.60 -11.28 -8.44
C ILE A 191 -7.55 -10.18 -8.91
N SER A 192 -8.10 -10.31 -10.12
CA SER A 192 -9.08 -9.37 -10.68
C SER A 192 -10.37 -9.31 -9.84
N ALA A 193 -10.93 -10.45 -9.45
CA ALA A 193 -12.11 -10.50 -8.58
C ALA A 193 -11.84 -9.89 -7.19
N ALA A 194 -10.67 -10.18 -6.61
CA ALA A 194 -10.23 -9.60 -5.34
C ALA A 194 -10.07 -8.08 -5.44
N SER A 195 -9.56 -7.58 -6.56
CA SER A 195 -9.46 -6.14 -6.84
C SER A 195 -10.83 -5.46 -6.82
N ILE A 196 -11.80 -5.99 -7.55
CA ILE A 196 -13.18 -5.47 -7.58
C ILE A 196 -13.79 -5.49 -6.18
N LEU A 197 -13.61 -6.58 -5.44
CA LEU A 197 -14.13 -6.71 -4.08
C LEU A 197 -13.49 -5.71 -3.12
N TYR A 198 -12.16 -5.52 -3.20
CA TYR A 198 -11.43 -4.54 -2.40
C TYR A 198 -11.94 -3.11 -2.67
N ASP A 199 -12.13 -2.74 -3.94
CA ASP A 199 -12.68 -1.44 -4.32
C ASP A 199 -14.10 -1.24 -3.79
N CYS A 200 -14.93 -2.29 -3.82
CA CYS A 200 -16.28 -2.24 -3.24
C CYS A 200 -16.24 -2.01 -1.72
N GLU A 201 -15.36 -2.70 -0.98
CA GLU A 201 -15.18 -2.47 0.45
C GLU A 201 -14.70 -1.05 0.75
N ALA A 202 -13.74 -0.55 -0.02
CA ALA A 202 -13.20 0.80 0.13
C ALA A 202 -14.29 1.86 -0.12
N LEU A 203 -15.11 1.69 -1.16
CA LEU A 203 -16.25 2.56 -1.46
C LEU A 203 -17.31 2.50 -0.35
N GLU A 204 -17.66 1.32 0.15
CA GLU A 204 -18.63 1.18 1.24
C GLU A 204 -18.13 1.87 2.51
N LYS A 205 -16.86 1.66 2.88
CA LYS A 205 -16.22 2.29 4.05
C LYS A 205 -16.22 3.82 3.93
N ASN A 206 -15.84 4.34 2.77
CA ASN A 206 -15.85 5.78 2.49
C ASN A 206 -17.28 6.33 2.59
N HIS A 207 -18.25 5.68 1.95
CA HIS A 207 -19.66 6.08 2.01
C HIS A 207 -20.19 6.11 3.45
N ARG A 208 -19.89 5.06 4.23
CA ARG A 208 -20.26 4.98 5.66
C ARG A 208 -19.64 6.12 6.47
N GLN A 209 -18.39 6.48 6.20
CA GLN A 209 -17.73 7.60 6.87
C GLN A 209 -18.40 8.94 6.54
N PHE A 210 -18.76 9.16 5.27
CA PHE A 210 -19.49 10.37 4.85
C PHE A 210 -20.87 10.44 5.50
N LEU A 211 -21.63 9.34 5.50
CA LEU A 211 -22.92 9.27 6.17
C LEU A 211 -22.80 9.54 7.67
N ARG A 212 -21.76 9.02 8.34
CA ARG A 212 -21.50 9.31 9.75
C ARG A 212 -21.20 10.80 9.99
N LYS A 213 -20.36 11.41 9.15
CA LYS A 213 -20.08 12.85 9.22
C LYS A 213 -21.34 13.69 9.00
N ALA A 214 -22.18 13.31 8.05
CA ALA A 214 -23.45 13.97 7.78
C ALA A 214 -24.42 13.82 8.96
N GLY A 215 -24.57 12.62 9.52
CA GLY A 215 -25.37 12.36 10.71
C GLY A 215 -24.95 13.24 11.88
N TRP A 216 -23.65 13.26 12.21
CA TRP A 216 -23.09 14.13 13.25
C TRP A 216 -23.38 15.62 12.99
N LYS A 217 -23.25 16.07 11.74
CA LYS A 217 -23.54 17.46 11.39
C LYS A 217 -25.02 17.80 11.59
N ILE A 218 -25.93 16.89 11.26
CA ILE A 218 -27.36 17.06 11.49
C ILE A 218 -27.65 17.12 12.99
N GLU A 219 -27.16 16.17 13.79
CA GLU A 219 -27.29 16.17 15.27
C GLU A 219 -26.84 17.50 15.88
N SER A 220 -25.69 18.02 15.44
CA SER A 220 -25.14 19.27 15.93
C SER A 220 -25.97 20.51 15.62
N ILE A 221 -26.81 20.44 14.57
CA ILE A 221 -27.68 21.55 14.14
C ILE A 221 -29.07 21.41 14.76
N SER A 222 -29.64 20.20 14.81
CA SER A 222 -31.02 19.98 15.25
C SER A 222 -31.19 19.75 16.76
N GLY A 223 -30.09 19.51 17.49
CA GLY A 223 -30.16 19.12 18.90
C GLY A 223 -30.74 17.71 19.15
N LEU A 224 -31.03 16.95 18.08
CA LEU A 224 -31.58 15.59 18.16
C LEU A 224 -30.43 14.57 18.22
N ASP A 225 -30.48 13.67 19.20
CA ASP A 225 -29.49 12.60 19.37
C ASP A 225 -29.75 11.44 18.37
N LEU A 226 -29.21 11.56 17.14
CA LEU A 226 -29.36 10.56 16.07
C LEU A 226 -28.42 9.35 16.23
N VAL A 227 -27.61 9.32 17.29
CA VAL A 227 -26.63 8.26 17.56
C VAL A 227 -27.30 6.90 17.76
N VAL A 228 -28.58 6.88 18.18
CA VAL A 228 -29.37 5.65 18.35
C VAL A 228 -29.66 4.94 17.02
N ALA A 229 -29.72 5.66 15.89
CA ALA A 229 -29.88 5.04 14.56
C ALA A 229 -28.59 4.37 14.05
N HIS A 230 -27.43 4.73 14.63
CA HIS A 230 -26.11 4.28 14.19
C HIS A 230 -25.73 2.88 14.67
N LYS A 231 -26.38 2.35 15.71
CA LYS A 231 -25.98 1.09 16.37
C LYS A 231 -26.46 -0.21 15.71
N GLY A 232 -27.00 -0.18 14.48
CA GLY A 232 -27.28 -1.46 13.82
C GLY A 232 -27.95 -1.48 12.46
N ARG A 233 -28.32 -0.35 11.83
CA ARG A 233 -28.94 -0.39 10.50
C ARG A 233 -28.45 0.74 9.61
N LYS A 234 -28.14 0.38 8.35
CA LYS A 234 -27.91 1.26 7.21
C LYS A 234 -28.83 2.48 7.29
N ILE A 235 -28.27 3.68 7.49
CA ILE A 235 -29.00 4.92 7.17
C ILE A 235 -29.13 4.91 5.65
N ARG A 236 -30.28 4.48 5.14
CA ARG A 236 -30.55 4.55 3.70
C ARG A 236 -30.71 6.02 3.33
N ILE A 237 -30.29 6.42 2.13
CA ILE A 237 -30.44 7.80 1.60
C ILE A 237 -31.86 8.35 1.81
N ARG A 238 -32.89 7.50 1.75
CA ARG A 238 -34.29 7.85 2.03
C ARG A 238 -34.52 8.32 3.49
N GLN A 239 -33.91 7.65 4.47
CA GLN A 239 -33.98 8.07 5.87
C GLN A 239 -33.23 9.39 6.09
N LEU A 240 -32.07 9.58 5.45
CA LEU A 240 -31.34 10.86 5.50
C LEU A 240 -32.20 12.03 4.96
N ARG A 241 -32.94 11.81 3.86
CA ARG A 241 -33.86 12.80 3.29
C ARG A 241 -35.04 13.13 4.24
N SER A 242 -35.59 12.15 4.95
CA SER A 242 -36.64 12.39 5.96
C SER A 242 -36.10 13.22 7.12
N LEU A 243 -34.94 12.86 7.65
CA LEU A 243 -34.29 13.57 8.76
C LEU A 243 -33.94 15.02 8.39
N ILE A 244 -33.45 15.27 7.18
CA ILE A 244 -33.19 16.64 6.68
C ILE A 244 -34.49 17.44 6.61
N LYS A 245 -35.60 16.83 6.19
CA LYS A 245 -36.90 17.49 6.12
C LYS A 245 -37.43 17.82 7.52
N GLU A 246 -37.30 16.91 8.48
CA GLU A 246 -37.69 17.11 9.88
C GLU A 246 -36.85 18.20 10.56
N ALA A 247 -35.52 18.19 10.38
CA ALA A 247 -34.64 19.23 10.90
C ALA A 247 -34.96 20.62 10.32
N ARG A 248 -35.34 20.69 9.03
CA ARG A 248 -35.78 21.94 8.40
C ARG A 248 -37.07 22.48 9.04
N VAL A 249 -38.05 21.62 9.30
CA VAL A 249 -39.31 22.01 9.96
C VAL A 249 -39.06 22.49 11.39
N ALA A 250 -38.16 21.84 12.14
CA ALA A 250 -37.80 22.26 13.50
C ALA A 250 -37.15 23.66 13.51
N MET A 251 -36.21 23.92 12.60
CA MET A 251 -35.57 25.25 12.48
C MET A 251 -36.57 26.34 12.05
N GLU A 252 -37.53 26.02 11.16
CA GLU A 252 -38.57 26.95 10.74
C GLU A 252 -39.56 27.27 11.88
N SER A 253 -39.78 26.33 12.82
CA SER A 253 -40.64 26.53 13.99
C SER A 253 -40.00 27.37 15.12
N GLU A 254 -38.68 27.31 15.29
CA GLU A 254 -37.95 28.16 16.24
C GLU A 254 -37.84 29.62 15.79
N HIS A 255 -37.99 29.92 14.49
CA HIS A 255 -38.00 31.30 13.97
C HIS A 255 -39.40 31.92 13.92
N ALA A 256 -40.45 31.15 14.21
CA ALA A 256 -41.85 31.61 14.22
C ALA A 256 -42.39 31.88 15.63
N SER A 257 -41.57 31.72 16.67
CA SER A 257 -41.85 32.06 18.08
C SER A 257 -40.99 33.25 18.52
#